data_AF-A0A1Q7A9A7-F1
#
_entry.id   AF-A0A1Q7A9A7-F1
#
_cell.length_a   1.000
_cell.length_b   1.000
_cell.length_c   1.000
_cell.angle_alpha   90.00
_cell.angle_beta   90.00
_cell.angle_gamma   90.00
#
_symmetry.space_group_name_H-M   'P 1'
#
loop_
_entity.id
_entity.type
_entity.pdbx_description
1 polymer ?
#
loop_
_entity_poly.entity_id
_entity_poly.type
_entity_poly.pdbx_seq_one_letter_code
_entity_poly.pdbx_strand_id
1 'polypeptide(L)'
;MNPVEDEFHEEVLRLFALEALEWIRQIQASLLELEDAPATQRAHQLYGIILRNITNLKGSAATVELPSIGNLAFMLVPLLQHMQKDQSVATSEYYGPLRQGLAALSSVIQVLAMAETKGLVVGDLENITRRQADALQTAVTKARTMALNVETPAPSPQSVETAQIITGLLRLKGVRSATSAPRRSLAEFVLRKVHAVQEVDSSTVMAASLNHIMQELRDADERFLEETMQRSVTIETVLTELTTDPADTPAYQRKIREALREVARLYPCVISVEAAEIIQFLHGLEIFLIDVLYKRVAPSALHIDAVASRFVALRAMAQEWVDIGLKERTELEKTFTDLLGPGFDLKKSTSSLTAPY
;
A
#
# COMPACT_ATOMS: atom_id res chain seq x y z
N MET A 1 5.79 0.20 32.74
CA MET A 1 7.12 0.31 32.13
C MET A 1 7.83 -1.00 32.40
N ASN A 2 8.01 -1.79 31.34
CA ASN A 2 8.65 -3.09 31.40
C ASN A 2 10.08 -2.90 30.88
N PRO A 3 11.10 -2.82 31.75
CA PRO A 3 12.44 -2.34 31.38
C PRO A 3 13.12 -3.19 30.31
N VAL A 4 12.72 -4.48 30.19
CA VAL A 4 13.23 -5.40 29.17
C VAL A 4 12.66 -5.11 27.77
N GLU A 5 11.40 -4.69 27.69
CA GLU A 5 10.77 -4.28 26.42
C GLU A 5 11.33 -2.93 25.95
N ASP A 6 11.58 -2.00 26.89
CA ASP A 6 12.16 -0.69 26.60
C ASP A 6 13.61 -0.82 26.07
N GLU A 7 14.42 -1.73 26.66
CA GLU A 7 15.79 -2.02 26.21
C GLU A 7 15.82 -2.69 24.82
N PHE A 8 14.93 -3.64 24.55
CA PHE A 8 14.80 -4.26 23.24
C PHE A 8 14.38 -3.25 22.16
N HIS A 9 13.42 -2.37 22.47
CA HIS A 9 12.96 -1.34 21.54
C HIS A 9 14.07 -0.32 21.21
N GLU A 10 14.86 0.10 22.21
CA GLU A 10 16.03 0.96 22.01
C GLU A 10 17.08 0.32 21.10
N GLU A 11 17.33 -0.99 21.25
CA GLU A 11 18.27 -1.71 20.40
C GLU A 11 17.78 -1.85 18.95
N VAL A 12 16.48 -2.14 18.76
CA VAL A 12 15.85 -2.18 17.43
C VAL A 12 15.93 -0.81 16.74
N LEU A 13 15.64 0.29 17.45
CA LEU A 13 15.76 1.64 16.91
C LEU A 13 17.21 2.01 16.57
N ARG A 14 18.18 1.52 17.36
CA ARG A 14 19.61 1.73 17.10
C ARG A 14 20.08 1.02 15.85
N LEU A 15 19.69 -0.24 15.66
CA LEU A 15 20.02 -1.01 14.46
C LEU A 15 19.39 -0.37 13.23
N PHE A 16 18.12 0.01 13.32
CA PHE A 16 17.44 0.76 12.25
C PHE A 16 18.19 2.04 11.88
N ALA A 17 18.58 2.86 12.85
CA ALA A 17 19.28 4.12 12.57
C ALA A 17 20.62 3.91 11.84
N LEU A 18 21.37 2.87 12.20
CA LEU A 18 22.64 2.52 11.55
C LEU A 18 22.44 2.04 10.11
N GLU A 19 21.50 1.13 9.89
CA GLU A 19 21.18 0.62 8.55
C GLU A 19 20.63 1.74 7.65
N ALA A 20 19.76 2.58 8.21
CA ALA A 20 19.17 3.71 7.52
C ALA A 20 20.21 4.73 7.03
N LEU A 21 21.23 5.03 7.85
CA LEU A 21 22.35 5.89 7.43
C LEU A 21 23.14 5.27 6.27
N GLU A 22 23.34 3.96 6.25
CA GLU A 22 24.04 3.27 5.17
C GLU A 22 23.23 3.28 3.87
N TRP A 23 21.91 3.05 3.93
CA TRP A 23 21.04 3.21 2.77
C TRP A 23 21.07 4.65 2.24
N ILE A 24 20.97 5.66 3.12
CA ILE A 24 21.07 7.07 2.73
C ILE A 24 22.41 7.35 2.04
N ARG A 25 23.52 6.86 2.59
CA ARG A 25 24.85 7.05 2.00
C ARG A 25 24.94 6.47 0.60
N GLN A 26 24.42 5.27 0.39
CA GLN A 26 24.38 4.62 -0.93
C GLN A 26 23.46 5.36 -1.91
N ILE A 27 22.32 5.87 -1.44
CA ILE A 27 21.40 6.69 -2.24
C ILE A 27 22.10 7.99 -2.67
N GLN A 28 22.72 8.71 -1.74
CA GLN A 28 23.40 9.98 -2.03
C GLN A 28 24.57 9.78 -3.00
N ALA A 29 25.38 8.74 -2.82
CA ALA A 29 26.46 8.42 -3.76
C ALA A 29 25.94 8.11 -5.16
N SER A 30 24.85 7.33 -5.24
CA SER A 30 24.25 6.98 -6.54
C SER A 30 23.57 8.18 -7.20
N LEU A 31 22.98 9.08 -6.40
CA LEU A 31 22.37 10.31 -6.89
C LEU A 31 23.42 11.28 -7.42
N LEU A 32 24.53 11.45 -6.71
CA LEU A 32 25.64 12.27 -7.16
C LEU A 32 26.18 11.77 -8.51
N GLU A 33 26.34 10.45 -8.65
CA GLU A 33 26.78 9.86 -9.91
C GLU A 33 25.75 10.02 -11.04
N LEU A 34 24.44 10.03 -10.73
CA LEU A 34 23.39 10.35 -11.72
C LEU A 34 23.44 11.80 -12.18
N GLU A 35 23.76 12.73 -11.28
CA GLU A 35 23.90 14.16 -11.58
C GLU A 35 25.06 14.45 -12.55
N ASP A 36 26.08 13.59 -12.56
CA ASP A 36 27.22 13.65 -13.50
C ASP A 36 26.87 13.12 -14.92
N ALA A 37 25.59 12.86 -15.20
CA ALA A 37 25.06 12.40 -16.49
C ALA A 37 25.81 11.15 -17.04
N PRO A 38 25.79 10.02 -16.31
CA PRO A 38 26.50 8.81 -16.68
C PRO A 38 25.82 8.15 -17.90
N ALA A 39 26.54 7.23 -18.55
CA ALA A 39 25.97 6.49 -19.69
C ALA A 39 24.64 5.81 -19.31
N THR A 40 23.71 5.73 -20.27
CA THR A 40 22.33 5.23 -20.07
C THR A 40 22.25 3.93 -19.28
N GLN A 41 23.11 2.94 -19.56
CA GLN A 41 23.13 1.68 -18.82
C GLN A 41 23.50 1.86 -17.34
N ARG A 42 24.46 2.74 -17.05
CA ARG A 42 24.87 3.06 -15.68
C ARG A 42 23.79 3.85 -14.97
N ALA A 43 23.15 4.81 -15.64
CA ALA A 43 22.02 5.55 -15.09
C ALA A 43 20.87 4.61 -14.64
N HIS A 44 20.49 3.63 -15.47
CA HIS A 44 19.48 2.63 -15.08
C HIS A 44 19.85 1.83 -13.82
N GLN A 45 21.13 1.43 -13.69
CA GLN A 45 21.61 0.74 -12.49
C GLN A 45 21.52 1.63 -11.25
N LEU A 46 21.91 2.89 -11.36
CA LEU A 46 21.88 3.85 -10.26
C LEU A 46 20.44 4.11 -9.79
N TYR A 47 19.48 4.30 -10.70
CA TYR A 47 18.06 4.38 -10.33
C TYR A 47 17.57 3.13 -9.59
N GLY A 48 17.96 1.94 -10.05
CA GLY A 48 17.63 0.68 -9.36
C GLY A 48 18.20 0.61 -7.94
N ILE A 49 19.44 1.05 -7.74
CA ILE A 49 20.07 1.11 -6.41
C ILE A 49 19.30 2.06 -5.49
N ILE A 50 19.00 3.26 -5.98
CA ILE A 50 18.30 4.29 -5.20
C ILE A 50 16.90 3.82 -4.81
N LEU A 51 16.10 3.34 -5.76
CA LEU A 51 14.73 2.87 -5.51
C LEU A 51 14.67 1.71 -4.52
N ARG A 52 15.59 0.75 -4.65
CA ARG A 52 15.69 -0.37 -3.70
C ARG A 52 15.98 0.13 -2.29
N ASN A 53 16.98 1.00 -2.12
CA ASN A 53 17.38 1.49 -0.81
C ASN A 53 16.29 2.38 -0.16
N ILE A 54 15.56 3.17 -0.94
CA ILE A 54 14.39 3.93 -0.45
C ILE A 54 13.25 3.00 -0.01
N THR A 55 13.01 1.92 -0.76
CA THR A 55 11.99 0.93 -0.41
C THR A 55 12.35 0.17 0.86
N ASN A 56 13.61 -0.22 1.02
CA ASN A 56 14.12 -0.82 2.26
C ASN A 56 13.96 0.14 3.45
N LEU A 57 14.39 1.39 3.28
CA LEU A 57 14.25 2.42 4.32
C LEU A 57 12.79 2.61 4.75
N LYS A 58 11.86 2.68 3.80
CA LYS A 58 10.42 2.76 4.07
C LYS A 58 9.92 1.53 4.84
N GLY A 59 10.28 0.33 4.38
CA GLY A 59 9.85 -0.93 5.00
C GLY A 59 10.34 -1.04 6.44
N SER A 60 11.63 -0.79 6.66
CA SER A 60 12.23 -0.86 7.99
C SER A 60 11.69 0.22 8.93
N ALA A 61 11.44 1.44 8.43
CA ALA A 61 10.79 2.49 9.23
C ALA A 61 9.39 2.08 9.73
N ALA A 62 8.62 1.35 8.91
CA ALA A 62 7.32 0.83 9.32
C ALA A 62 7.44 -0.26 10.41
N THR A 63 8.48 -1.10 10.35
CA THR A 63 8.70 -2.15 11.37
C THR A 63 9.11 -1.62 12.74
N VAL A 64 9.69 -0.41 12.80
CA VAL A 64 10.09 0.25 14.05
C VAL A 64 9.13 1.37 14.47
N GLU A 65 7.93 1.38 13.90
CA GLU A 65 6.85 2.33 14.24
C GLU A 65 7.22 3.80 14.02
N LEU A 66 7.99 4.10 12.97
CA LEU A 66 8.35 5.46 12.53
C LEU A 66 7.66 5.82 11.20
N PRO A 67 6.32 5.92 11.16
CA PRO A 67 5.57 6.10 9.93
C PRO A 67 5.89 7.41 9.21
N SER A 68 6.26 8.49 9.91
CA SER A 68 6.60 9.75 9.22
C SER A 68 7.89 9.63 8.41
N ILE A 69 8.87 8.84 8.89
CA ILE A 69 10.11 8.55 8.13
C ILE A 69 9.77 7.72 6.90
N GLY A 70 8.93 6.70 7.05
CA GLY A 70 8.46 5.88 5.93
C GLY A 70 7.71 6.69 4.87
N ASN A 71 6.87 7.64 5.29
CA ASN A 71 6.16 8.55 4.39
C ASN A 71 7.11 9.49 3.65
N LEU A 72 8.10 10.05 4.35
CA LEU A 72 9.10 10.92 3.74
C LEU A 72 9.92 10.18 2.66
N ALA A 73 10.32 8.95 2.94
CA ALA A 73 10.98 8.08 1.96
C ALA A 73 10.07 7.75 0.76
N PHE A 74 8.80 7.44 1.02
CA PHE A 74 7.85 7.09 -0.01
C PHE A 74 7.60 8.21 -1.03
N MET A 75 7.58 9.47 -0.60
CA MET A 75 7.38 10.62 -1.49
C MET A 75 8.49 10.84 -2.53
N LEU A 76 9.67 10.22 -2.33
CA LEU A 76 10.77 10.30 -3.30
C LEU A 76 10.62 9.31 -4.45
N VAL A 77 9.85 8.24 -4.25
CA VAL A 77 9.69 7.17 -5.25
C VAL A 77 9.10 7.71 -6.57
N PRO A 78 8.01 8.51 -6.58
CA PRO A 78 7.46 9.03 -7.82
C PRO A 78 8.41 9.96 -8.58
N LEU A 79 9.23 10.76 -7.85
CA LEU A 79 10.24 11.64 -8.47
C LEU A 79 11.27 10.81 -9.24
N LEU A 80 11.82 9.79 -8.59
CA LEU A 80 12.84 8.91 -9.16
C LEU A 80 12.32 8.09 -10.33
N GLN A 81 11.09 7.57 -10.22
CA GLN A 81 10.44 6.86 -11.31
C GLN A 81 10.24 7.79 -12.52
N HIS A 82 9.87 9.05 -12.31
CA HIS A 82 9.72 10.00 -13.40
C HIS A 82 11.07 10.31 -14.08
N MET A 83 12.11 10.58 -13.29
CA MET A 83 13.46 10.83 -13.81
C MET A 83 14.10 9.62 -14.50
N GLN A 84 13.75 8.40 -14.08
CA GLN A 84 14.20 7.17 -14.74
C GLN A 84 13.56 6.99 -16.12
N LYS A 85 12.28 7.37 -16.26
CA LYS A 85 11.50 7.25 -17.49
C LYS A 85 11.88 8.30 -18.53
N ASP A 86 12.09 9.54 -18.09
CA ASP A 86 12.44 10.65 -18.98
C ASP A 86 13.86 11.16 -18.69
N GLN A 87 14.84 10.54 -19.34
CA GLN A 87 16.25 10.92 -19.23
C GLN A 87 16.54 12.29 -19.87
N SER A 88 15.61 12.89 -20.63
CA SER A 88 15.76 14.22 -21.23
C SER A 88 15.35 15.34 -20.26
N VAL A 89 14.41 15.05 -19.37
CA VAL A 89 13.97 15.90 -18.24
C VAL A 89 14.97 15.89 -17.08
N ALA A 90 16.04 15.09 -17.19
CA ALA A 90 17.18 15.03 -16.27
C ALA A 90 18.10 16.27 -16.33
N THR A 91 17.63 17.40 -16.88
CA THR A 91 18.26 18.71 -16.69
C THR A 91 17.48 19.52 -15.63
N SER A 92 17.88 19.28 -14.37
CA SER A 92 17.87 20.21 -13.23
C SER A 92 16.64 20.35 -12.30
N GLU A 93 15.38 20.19 -12.72
CA GLU A 93 14.26 20.59 -11.82
C GLU A 93 13.88 19.57 -10.74
N TYR A 94 14.03 18.26 -11.01
CA TYR A 94 13.64 17.20 -10.08
C TYR A 94 14.73 16.82 -9.05
N TYR A 95 16.00 17.11 -9.36
CA TYR A 95 17.11 16.89 -8.43
C TYR A 95 17.00 17.77 -7.18
N GLY A 96 16.45 18.98 -7.28
CA GLY A 96 16.25 19.88 -6.14
C GLY A 96 15.35 19.28 -5.05
N PRO A 97 14.08 18.94 -5.36
CA PRO A 97 13.19 18.26 -4.43
C PRO A 97 13.74 16.92 -3.92
N LEU A 98 14.41 16.15 -4.78
CA LEU A 98 15.01 14.87 -4.39
C LEU A 98 16.12 15.06 -3.35
N ARG A 99 17.04 16.02 -3.56
CA ARG A 99 18.06 16.40 -2.57
C ARG A 99 17.42 16.94 -1.28
N GLN A 100 16.38 17.75 -1.38
CA GLN A 100 15.68 18.28 -0.22
C GLN A 100 15.09 17.16 0.64
N GLY A 101 14.43 16.19 0.03
CA GLY A 101 13.86 15.06 0.76
C GLY A 101 14.91 14.10 1.32
N LEU A 102 16.02 13.87 0.61
CA LEU A 102 17.15 13.09 1.14
C LEU A 102 17.87 13.80 2.28
N ALA A 103 18.01 15.13 2.23
CA ALA A 103 18.56 15.92 3.32
C ALA A 103 17.66 15.87 4.56
N ALA A 104 16.34 15.92 4.36
CA ALA A 104 15.35 15.75 5.44
C ALA A 104 15.45 14.36 6.09
N LEU A 105 15.47 13.28 5.28
CA LEU A 105 15.68 11.91 5.76
C LEU A 105 16.99 11.79 6.53
N SER A 106 18.09 12.28 5.95
CA SER A 106 19.41 12.25 6.57
C SER A 106 19.43 12.97 7.91
N SER A 107 18.84 14.16 8.00
CA SER A 107 18.79 14.94 9.24
C SER A 107 18.01 14.22 10.34
N VAL A 108 16.82 13.69 10.03
CA VAL A 108 15.97 12.99 11.00
C VAL A 108 16.65 11.71 11.50
N ILE A 109 17.25 10.95 10.60
CA ILE A 109 17.92 9.69 10.93
C ILE A 109 19.23 9.94 11.69
N GLN A 110 19.96 11.03 11.40
CA GLN A 110 21.12 11.44 12.19
C GLN A 110 20.74 11.83 13.62
N VAL A 111 19.65 12.59 13.80
CA VAL A 111 19.17 12.93 15.15
C VAL A 111 18.78 11.66 15.92
N LEU A 112 18.10 10.71 15.28
CA LEU A 112 17.79 9.40 15.88
C LEU A 112 19.07 8.62 16.24
N ALA A 113 20.09 8.62 15.38
CA ALA A 113 21.34 7.91 15.61
C ALA A 113 22.16 8.51 16.77
N MET A 114 22.15 9.84 16.91
CA MET A 114 22.89 10.56 17.94
C MET A 114 22.19 10.62 19.30
N ALA A 115 20.90 10.31 19.36
CA ALA A 115 20.14 10.31 20.60
C ALA A 115 20.63 9.20 21.56
N GLU A 116 20.95 9.59 22.80
CA GLU A 116 21.32 8.68 23.90
C GLU A 116 20.14 7.79 24.30
N THR A 117 18.91 8.30 24.22
CA THR A 117 17.66 7.57 24.46
C THR A 117 16.71 7.83 23.28
N LYS A 118 16.51 6.82 22.43
CA LYS A 118 15.81 6.97 21.15
C LYS A 118 14.32 7.13 21.36
N GLY A 119 13.71 6.36 22.26
CA GLY A 119 12.29 6.44 22.56
C GLY A 119 11.81 7.83 22.99
N LEU A 120 12.68 8.63 23.63
CA LEU A 120 12.37 10.00 24.04
C LEU A 120 12.33 11.00 22.87
N VAL A 121 13.12 10.77 21.82
CA VAL A 121 13.18 11.67 20.65
C VAL A 121 12.21 11.28 19.54
N VAL A 122 11.67 10.06 19.54
CA VAL A 122 10.73 9.57 18.52
C VAL A 122 9.52 10.50 18.34
N GLY A 123 8.91 10.94 19.44
CA GLY A 123 7.73 11.84 19.38
C GLY A 123 8.04 13.20 18.74
N ASP A 124 9.19 13.78 19.04
CA ASP A 124 9.65 15.05 18.46
C ASP A 124 10.04 14.87 16.99
N LEU A 125 10.72 13.75 16.68
CA LEU A 125 11.11 13.39 15.32
C LEU A 125 9.89 13.19 14.41
N GLU A 126 8.83 12.53 14.89
CA GLU A 126 7.59 12.35 14.14
C GLU A 126 6.95 13.70 13.79
N ASN A 127 6.95 14.68 14.71
CA ASN A 127 6.41 16.01 14.47
C ASN A 127 7.29 16.88 13.54
N ILE A 128 8.62 16.71 13.60
CA ILE A 128 9.56 17.40 12.70
C ILE A 128 9.47 16.81 11.29
N THR A 129 9.47 15.48 11.19
CA THR A 129 9.43 14.74 9.92
C THR A 129 8.14 15.02 9.16
N ARG A 130 7.00 15.11 9.86
CA ARG A 130 5.71 15.47 9.25
C ARG A 130 5.72 16.87 8.64
N ARG A 131 6.29 17.86 9.33
CA ARG A 131 6.45 19.22 8.79
C ARG A 131 7.37 19.27 7.58
N GLN A 132 8.45 18.47 7.60
CA GLN A 132 9.33 18.33 6.44
C GLN A 132 8.63 17.64 5.27
N ALA A 133 7.72 16.70 5.55
CA ALA A 133 6.95 16.02 4.53
C ALA A 133 6.00 16.97 3.78
N ASP A 134 5.31 17.86 4.50
CA ASP A 134 4.45 18.88 3.90
C ASP A 134 5.24 19.86 3.01
N ALA A 135 6.44 20.25 3.45
CA ALA A 135 7.34 21.10 2.68
C ALA A 135 7.84 20.42 1.40
N LEU A 136 8.19 19.13 1.49
CA LEU A 136 8.61 18.33 0.34
C LEU A 136 7.47 18.13 -0.65
N GLN A 137 6.26 17.85 -0.19
CA GLN A 137 5.08 17.70 -1.03
C GLN A 137 4.81 18.96 -1.86
N THR A 138 5.01 20.14 -1.26
CA THR A 138 4.90 21.43 -1.95
C THR A 138 5.97 21.57 -3.05
N ALA A 139 7.22 21.21 -2.75
CA ALA A 139 8.33 21.27 -3.70
C ALA A 139 8.16 20.28 -4.88
N VAL A 140 7.71 19.05 -4.59
CA VAL A 140 7.36 18.02 -5.59
C VAL A 140 6.27 18.52 -6.53
N THR A 141 5.21 19.10 -5.97
CA THR A 141 4.08 19.61 -6.75
C THR A 141 4.52 20.76 -7.66
N LYS A 142 5.40 21.64 -7.15
CA LYS A 142 5.97 22.76 -7.92
C LYS A 142 6.87 22.28 -9.07
N ALA A 143 7.79 21.35 -8.81
CA ALA A 143 8.65 20.78 -9.86
C ALA A 143 7.82 20.12 -10.97
N ARG A 144 6.72 19.45 -10.60
CA ARG A 144 5.80 18.83 -11.55
C ARG A 144 5.00 19.84 -12.39
N THR A 145 4.69 21.01 -11.83
CA THR A 145 3.99 22.09 -12.57
C THR A 145 4.93 22.87 -13.47
N MET A 146 6.20 23.02 -13.11
CA MET A 146 7.21 23.69 -13.94
C MET A 146 7.65 22.84 -15.13
N ALA A 147 7.77 21.52 -14.95
CA ALA A 147 8.04 20.56 -16.04
C ALA A 147 6.95 20.50 -17.12
N LEU A 148 5.73 21.01 -16.85
CA LEU A 148 4.62 21.09 -17.80
C LEU A 148 4.63 22.38 -18.65
N ASN A 149 5.58 23.30 -18.42
CA ASN A 149 5.57 24.65 -19.00
C ASN A 149 6.69 24.93 -20.02
N VAL A 150 7.45 23.91 -20.45
CA VAL A 150 8.36 24.02 -21.60
C VAL A 150 7.63 23.58 -22.85
N GLU A 151 7.49 24.50 -23.80
CA GLU A 151 6.71 24.43 -25.03
C GLU A 151 6.77 23.06 -25.74
N THR A 152 5.60 22.47 -26.02
CA THR A 152 5.45 21.40 -27.02
C THR A 152 4.16 21.62 -27.83
N PRO A 153 4.15 21.19 -29.11
CA PRO A 153 3.12 21.50 -30.09
C PRO A 153 1.79 20.79 -29.75
N ALA A 154 0.74 21.15 -30.50
CA ALA A 154 -0.64 20.75 -30.28
C ALA A 154 -0.84 19.31 -29.72
N PRO A 155 -1.72 19.13 -28.72
CA PRO A 155 -1.88 17.86 -28.03
C PRO A 155 -2.28 16.74 -28.98
N SER A 156 -1.60 15.59 -28.88
CA SER A 156 -1.98 14.37 -29.60
C SER A 156 -3.33 13.86 -29.07
N PRO A 157 -4.16 13.20 -29.91
CA PRO A 157 -5.49 12.70 -29.51
C PRO A 157 -5.48 11.80 -28.25
N GLN A 158 -4.37 11.11 -27.99
CA GLN A 158 -4.20 10.17 -26.87
C GLN A 158 -3.98 10.86 -25.52
N SER A 159 -3.37 12.05 -25.52
CA SER A 159 -3.23 12.90 -24.32
C SER A 159 -4.60 13.42 -23.85
N VAL A 160 -5.51 13.63 -24.79
CA VAL A 160 -6.90 14.04 -24.53
C VAL A 160 -7.72 12.89 -23.93
N GLU A 161 -7.56 11.67 -24.43
CA GLU A 161 -8.28 10.47 -23.95
C GLU A 161 -7.88 10.10 -22.50
N THR A 162 -6.58 10.13 -22.19
CA THR A 162 -6.08 9.90 -20.82
C THR A 162 -6.56 10.99 -19.84
N ALA A 163 -6.57 12.25 -20.28
CA ALA A 163 -7.11 13.36 -19.47
C ALA A 163 -8.62 13.21 -19.22
N GLN A 164 -9.38 12.71 -20.20
CA GLN A 164 -10.81 12.44 -20.06
C GLN A 164 -11.09 11.29 -19.07
N ILE A 165 -10.31 10.20 -19.10
CA ILE A 165 -10.39 9.10 -18.13
C ILE A 165 -10.13 9.59 -16.71
N ILE A 166 -9.05 10.35 -16.50
CA ILE A 166 -8.70 10.92 -15.18
C ILE A 166 -9.81 11.86 -14.70
N THR A 167 -10.36 12.70 -15.59
CA THR A 167 -11.45 13.62 -15.27
C THR A 167 -12.73 12.85 -14.87
N GLY A 168 -13.05 11.75 -15.57
CA GLY A 168 -14.15 10.87 -15.23
C GLY A 168 -13.99 10.22 -13.86
N LEU A 169 -12.80 9.70 -13.56
CA LEU A 169 -12.46 9.10 -12.25
C LEU A 169 -12.56 10.12 -11.11
N LEU A 170 -12.04 11.33 -11.30
CA LEU A 170 -12.11 12.41 -10.31
C LEU A 170 -13.55 12.87 -10.05
N ARG A 171 -14.40 12.88 -11.09
CA ARG A 171 -15.84 13.18 -10.94
C ARG A 171 -16.54 12.11 -10.09
N LEU A 172 -16.29 10.83 -10.36
CA LEU A 172 -16.84 9.72 -9.57
C LEU A 172 -16.39 9.79 -8.10
N LYS A 173 -15.12 10.14 -7.85
CA LYS A 173 -14.59 10.38 -6.49
C LYS A 173 -15.28 11.56 -5.78
N GLY A 174 -15.50 12.66 -6.50
CA GLY A 174 -16.12 13.87 -5.96
C GLY A 174 -17.59 13.68 -5.56
N VAL A 175 -18.38 12.99 -6.39
CA VAL A 175 -19.81 12.72 -6.12
C VAL A 175 -19.99 11.88 -4.85
N ARG A 176 -19.05 10.97 -4.56
CA ARG A 176 -19.14 10.00 -3.46
C ARG A 176 -18.60 10.52 -2.13
N SER A 177 -17.71 11.52 -2.15
CA SER A 177 -17.26 12.21 -0.93
C SER A 177 -18.41 12.92 -0.18
N ALA A 178 -19.57 13.08 -0.84
CA ALA A 178 -20.77 13.68 -0.27
C ALA A 178 -21.73 12.66 0.39
N THR A 179 -21.53 11.35 0.22
CA THR A 179 -22.42 10.29 0.74
C THR A 179 -21.72 9.50 1.85
N SER A 180 -22.25 9.50 3.08
CA SER A 180 -21.58 8.95 4.27
C SER A 180 -21.68 7.40 4.44
N ALA A 181 -21.39 6.64 3.39
CA ALA A 181 -21.39 5.16 3.39
C ALA A 181 -20.02 4.62 2.88
N PRO A 182 -19.65 3.33 3.09
CA PRO A 182 -18.30 2.87 3.45
C PRO A 182 -17.13 3.29 2.56
N ARG A 183 -15.94 3.33 3.18
CA ARG A 183 -14.65 3.89 2.74
C ARG A 183 -14.00 3.24 1.51
N ARG A 184 -14.66 2.31 0.83
CA ARG A 184 -14.13 1.70 -0.39
C ARG A 184 -14.13 2.74 -1.50
N SER A 185 -13.00 2.92 -2.19
CA SER A 185 -12.92 3.81 -3.35
C SER A 185 -12.15 3.13 -4.48
N LEU A 186 -12.87 2.35 -5.29
CA LEU A 186 -12.29 1.73 -6.48
C LEU A 186 -11.83 2.78 -7.49
N ALA A 187 -12.49 3.93 -7.55
CA ALA A 187 -12.05 5.05 -8.39
C ALA A 187 -10.64 5.53 -7.99
N GLU A 188 -10.32 5.62 -6.69
CA GLU A 188 -8.98 5.99 -6.22
C GLU A 188 -7.95 4.90 -6.50
N PHE A 189 -8.34 3.63 -6.36
CA PHE A 189 -7.49 2.49 -6.68
C PHE A 189 -7.15 2.45 -8.17
N VAL A 190 -8.16 2.58 -9.04
CA VAL A 190 -7.98 2.63 -10.49
C VAL A 190 -7.20 3.87 -10.88
N LEU A 191 -7.43 5.04 -10.27
CA LEU A 191 -6.63 6.25 -10.51
C LEU A 191 -5.14 6.01 -10.21
N ARG A 192 -4.82 5.38 -9.06
CA ARG A 192 -3.44 5.00 -8.71
C ARG A 192 -2.81 4.04 -9.73
N LYS A 193 -3.56 3.04 -10.19
CA LYS A 193 -3.06 2.06 -11.19
C LYS A 193 -2.94 2.66 -12.60
N VAL A 194 -3.89 3.48 -13.04
CA VAL A 194 -3.83 4.20 -14.33
C VAL A 194 -2.64 5.13 -14.37
N HIS A 195 -2.35 5.87 -13.28
CA HIS A 195 -1.14 6.67 -13.17
C HIS A 195 0.15 5.84 -13.26
N ALA A 196 0.13 4.58 -12.84
CA ALA A 196 1.28 3.68 -12.95
C ALA A 196 1.50 3.16 -14.39
N VAL A 197 0.44 3.08 -15.21
CA VAL A 197 0.43 2.49 -16.56
C VAL A 197 0.63 3.52 -17.69
N GLN A 198 0.86 4.80 -17.38
CA GLN A 198 1.06 5.91 -18.35
C GLN A 198 2.31 5.80 -19.27
N GLU A 199 2.86 4.61 -19.52
CA GLU A 199 4.06 4.36 -20.34
C GLU A 199 3.79 3.77 -21.74
N VAL A 200 2.54 3.56 -22.18
CA VAL A 200 2.31 2.90 -23.48
C VAL A 200 1.47 3.73 -24.44
N ASP A 201 2.12 4.15 -25.53
CA ASP A 201 1.69 5.08 -26.58
C ASP A 201 0.52 4.61 -27.49
N SER A 202 -0.39 3.74 -27.01
CA SER A 202 -1.55 3.30 -27.80
C SER A 202 -2.84 3.21 -26.98
N SER A 203 -3.92 3.81 -27.49
CA SER A 203 -5.27 3.77 -26.90
C SER A 203 -5.81 2.34 -26.74
N THR A 204 -5.43 1.42 -27.63
CA THR A 204 -5.75 -0.02 -27.50
C THR A 204 -5.06 -0.67 -26.30
N VAL A 205 -3.86 -0.23 -25.93
CA VAL A 205 -3.12 -0.75 -24.78
C VAL A 205 -3.67 -0.18 -23.47
N MET A 206 -4.12 1.08 -23.46
CA MET A 206 -4.80 1.66 -22.30
C MET A 206 -6.13 0.95 -22.02
N ALA A 207 -6.94 0.69 -23.04
CA ALA A 207 -8.19 -0.07 -22.89
C ALA A 207 -7.94 -1.51 -22.40
N ALA A 208 -6.91 -2.19 -22.92
CA ALA A 208 -6.52 -3.52 -22.46
C ALA A 208 -6.02 -3.51 -20.99
N SER A 209 -5.27 -2.49 -20.61
CA SER A 209 -4.76 -2.32 -19.24
C SER A 209 -5.87 -2.01 -18.25
N LEU A 210 -6.81 -1.12 -18.61
CA LEU A 210 -8.00 -0.85 -17.81
C LEU A 210 -8.86 -2.10 -17.65
N ASN A 211 -9.07 -2.86 -18.72
CA ASN A 211 -9.77 -4.15 -18.64
C ASN A 211 -9.06 -5.12 -17.69
N HIS A 212 -7.73 -5.22 -17.76
CA HIS A 212 -6.96 -6.07 -16.85
C HIS A 212 -7.10 -5.63 -15.39
N ILE A 213 -6.99 -4.32 -15.11
CA ILE A 213 -7.19 -3.76 -13.76
C ILE A 213 -8.59 -4.08 -13.24
N MET A 214 -9.63 -3.97 -14.09
CA MET A 214 -11.01 -4.25 -13.70
C MET A 214 -11.25 -5.73 -13.44
N GLN A 215 -10.58 -6.63 -14.17
CA GLN A 215 -10.60 -8.07 -13.89
C GLN A 215 -9.86 -8.39 -12.59
N GLU A 216 -8.67 -7.82 -12.35
CA GLU A 216 -7.93 -8.01 -11.09
C GLU A 216 -8.77 -7.60 -9.87
N LEU A 217 -9.49 -6.47 -9.97
CA LEU A 217 -10.40 -6.01 -8.91
C LEU A 217 -11.53 -6.99 -8.65
N ARG A 218 -12.11 -7.56 -9.73
CA ARG A 218 -13.15 -8.57 -9.62
C ARG A 218 -12.64 -9.84 -8.97
N ASP A 219 -11.50 -10.35 -9.44
CA ASP A 219 -10.88 -11.58 -8.92
C ASP A 219 -10.48 -11.41 -7.45
N ALA A 220 -10.01 -10.22 -7.06
CA ALA A 220 -9.69 -9.89 -5.68
C ALA A 220 -10.94 -9.90 -4.79
N ASP A 221 -12.07 -9.34 -5.26
CA ASP A 221 -13.35 -9.36 -4.54
C ASP A 221 -13.90 -10.78 -4.36
N GLU A 222 -13.91 -11.57 -5.43
CA GLU A 222 -14.39 -12.96 -5.40
C GLU A 222 -13.55 -13.79 -4.41
N ARG A 223 -12.22 -13.70 -4.50
CA ARG A 223 -11.30 -14.41 -3.59
C ARG A 223 -11.43 -13.93 -2.15
N PHE A 224 -11.55 -12.62 -1.94
CA PHE A 224 -11.72 -12.05 -0.60
C PHE A 224 -13.00 -12.56 0.08
N LEU A 225 -14.11 -12.60 -0.64
CA LEU A 225 -15.37 -13.10 -0.10
C LEU A 225 -15.30 -14.58 0.23
N GLU A 226 -14.78 -15.39 -0.71
CA GLU A 226 -14.65 -16.84 -0.56
C GLU A 226 -13.78 -17.19 0.65
N GLU A 227 -12.58 -16.63 0.74
CA GLU A 227 -11.66 -16.87 1.84
C GLU A 227 -12.23 -16.38 3.17
N THR A 228 -12.86 -15.20 3.22
CA THR A 228 -13.47 -14.69 4.46
C THR A 228 -14.60 -15.59 4.95
N MET A 229 -15.45 -16.07 4.05
CA MET A 229 -16.54 -16.99 4.39
C MET A 229 -15.99 -18.33 4.88
N GLN A 230 -15.06 -18.94 4.13
CA GLN A 230 -14.50 -20.24 4.47
C GLN A 230 -13.72 -20.21 5.80
N ARG A 231 -12.77 -19.29 5.94
CA ARG A 231 -11.87 -19.23 7.10
C ARG A 231 -12.60 -18.82 8.36
N SER A 232 -13.61 -17.93 8.27
CA SER A 232 -14.40 -17.55 9.44
C SER A 232 -15.11 -18.75 10.06
N VAL A 233 -15.68 -19.64 9.24
CA VAL A 233 -16.33 -20.88 9.71
C VAL A 233 -15.31 -21.82 10.33
N THR A 234 -14.13 -21.98 9.71
CA THR A 234 -13.05 -22.81 10.26
C THR A 234 -12.59 -22.30 11.63
N ILE A 235 -12.34 -20.99 11.77
CA ILE A 235 -11.89 -20.39 13.03
C ILE A 235 -12.99 -20.49 14.11
N GLU A 236 -14.25 -20.23 13.74
CA GLU A 236 -15.39 -20.34 14.65
C GLU A 236 -15.58 -21.78 15.18
N THR A 237 -15.39 -22.78 14.31
CA THR A 237 -15.41 -24.20 14.70
C THR A 237 -14.31 -24.50 15.71
N VAL A 238 -13.07 -24.10 15.39
CA VAL A 238 -11.91 -24.27 16.29
C VAL A 238 -12.18 -23.62 17.65
N LEU A 239 -12.66 -22.38 17.67
CA LEU A 239 -12.97 -21.65 18.91
C LEU A 239 -14.06 -22.33 19.75
N THR A 240 -15.08 -22.89 19.10
CA THR A 240 -16.15 -23.62 19.79
C THR A 240 -15.60 -24.89 20.45
N GLU A 241 -14.75 -25.65 19.75
CA GLU A 241 -14.12 -26.86 20.30
C GLU A 241 -13.17 -26.56 21.47
N LEU A 242 -12.57 -25.36 21.53
CA LEU A 242 -11.73 -24.96 22.66
C LEU A 242 -12.52 -24.83 23.97
N THR A 243 -13.85 -24.73 23.94
CA THR A 243 -14.67 -24.66 25.18
C THR A 243 -14.80 -26.00 25.90
N THR A 244 -14.62 -27.11 25.17
CA THR A 244 -14.73 -28.46 25.71
C THR A 244 -13.38 -29.09 26.07
N ASP A 245 -12.29 -28.59 25.49
CA ASP A 245 -10.95 -29.15 25.66
C ASP A 245 -10.19 -28.54 26.86
N PRO A 246 -9.40 -29.32 27.62
CA PRO A 246 -8.60 -28.78 28.72
C PRO A 246 -7.46 -27.89 28.19
N ALA A 247 -7.37 -26.66 28.72
CA ALA A 247 -6.47 -25.61 28.22
C ALA A 247 -4.96 -25.93 28.29
N ASP A 248 -4.54 -26.83 29.18
CA ASP A 248 -3.12 -27.18 29.35
C ASP A 248 -2.67 -28.34 28.45
N THR A 249 -3.51 -28.78 27.51
CA THR A 249 -3.16 -29.89 26.61
C THR A 249 -2.40 -29.41 25.37
N PRO A 250 -1.44 -30.20 24.85
CA PRO A 250 -0.79 -29.90 23.56
C PRO A 250 -1.77 -29.84 22.39
N ALA A 251 -2.89 -30.58 22.49
CA ALA A 251 -3.97 -30.56 21.50
C ALA A 251 -4.66 -29.19 21.45
N TYR A 252 -4.99 -28.63 22.62
CA TYR A 252 -5.57 -27.29 22.76
C TYR A 252 -4.67 -26.21 22.13
N GLN A 253 -3.38 -26.23 22.44
CA GLN A 253 -2.42 -25.27 21.88
C GLN A 253 -2.26 -25.40 20.36
N ARG A 254 -2.35 -26.62 19.82
CA ARG A 254 -2.29 -26.87 18.37
C ARG A 254 -3.51 -26.28 17.65
N LYS A 255 -4.70 -26.41 18.24
CA LYS A 255 -5.95 -25.82 17.72
C LYS A 255 -5.86 -24.29 17.66
N ILE A 256 -5.35 -23.63 18.70
CA ILE A 256 -5.14 -22.17 18.68
C ILE A 256 -4.13 -21.75 17.61
N ARG A 257 -3.02 -22.49 17.46
CA ARG A 257 -2.04 -22.23 16.38
C ARG A 257 -2.63 -22.42 14.99
N GLU A 258 -3.59 -23.33 14.84
CA GLU A 258 -4.32 -23.51 13.58
C GLU A 258 -5.25 -22.32 13.31
N ALA A 259 -6.01 -21.85 14.31
CA ALA A 259 -6.80 -20.63 14.18
C ALA A 259 -5.94 -19.41 13.80
N LEU A 260 -4.77 -19.23 14.43
CA LEU A 260 -3.82 -18.17 14.07
C LEU A 260 -3.34 -18.27 12.61
N ARG A 261 -3.10 -19.47 12.08
CA ARG A 261 -2.75 -19.66 10.66
C ARG A 261 -3.91 -19.31 9.73
N GLU A 262 -5.14 -19.66 10.09
CA GLU A 262 -6.31 -19.28 9.29
C GLU A 262 -6.52 -17.76 9.30
N VAL A 263 -6.27 -17.08 10.42
CA VAL A 263 -6.26 -15.60 10.49
C VAL A 263 -5.15 -15.01 9.61
N ALA A 264 -3.93 -15.55 9.69
CA ALA A 264 -2.81 -15.10 8.86
C ALA A 264 -3.09 -15.21 7.35
N ARG A 265 -3.83 -16.24 6.93
CA ARG A 265 -4.25 -16.46 5.54
C ARG A 265 -5.26 -15.45 5.04
N LEU A 266 -6.02 -14.80 5.92
CA LEU A 266 -6.99 -13.77 5.53
C LEU A 266 -6.35 -12.43 5.18
N TYR A 267 -5.22 -12.07 5.80
CA TYR A 267 -4.62 -10.74 5.62
C TYR A 267 -4.31 -10.36 4.15
N PRO A 268 -3.70 -11.23 3.32
CA PRO A 268 -3.42 -10.87 1.93
C PRO A 268 -4.68 -10.48 1.14
N CYS A 269 -5.77 -11.20 1.36
CA CYS A 269 -7.05 -10.95 0.71
C CYS A 269 -7.67 -9.62 1.16
N VAL A 270 -7.70 -9.38 2.48
CA VAL A 270 -8.28 -8.15 3.06
C VAL A 270 -7.47 -6.92 2.66
N ILE A 271 -6.13 -7.02 2.63
CA ILE A 271 -5.25 -5.95 2.17
C ILE A 271 -5.48 -5.65 0.68
N SER A 272 -5.67 -6.68 -0.15
CA SER A 272 -5.88 -6.52 -1.59
C SER A 272 -7.13 -5.72 -1.95
N VAL A 273 -8.16 -5.77 -1.09
CA VAL A 273 -9.42 -5.01 -1.25
C VAL A 273 -9.49 -3.76 -0.37
N GLU A 274 -8.40 -3.42 0.32
CA GLU A 274 -8.24 -2.26 1.20
C GLU A 274 -9.33 -2.12 2.30
N ALA A 275 -9.83 -3.26 2.83
CA ALA A 275 -10.89 -3.28 3.84
C ALA A 275 -10.36 -3.02 5.27
N ALA A 276 -10.04 -1.75 5.56
CA ALA A 276 -9.38 -1.34 6.81
C ALA A 276 -10.08 -1.80 8.09
N GLU A 277 -11.41 -1.75 8.13
CA GLU A 277 -12.21 -2.16 9.28
C GLU A 277 -12.08 -3.67 9.55
N ILE A 278 -11.94 -4.47 8.50
CA ILE A 278 -11.73 -5.92 8.61
C ILE A 278 -10.29 -6.22 9.04
N ILE A 279 -9.30 -5.45 8.56
CA ILE A 279 -7.90 -5.56 9.05
C ILE A 279 -7.84 -5.35 10.57
N GLN A 280 -8.52 -4.32 11.08
CA GLN A 280 -8.58 -4.04 12.51
C GLN A 280 -9.24 -5.18 13.30
N PHE A 281 -10.31 -5.77 12.76
CA PHE A 281 -10.94 -6.93 13.37
C PHE A 281 -9.97 -8.12 13.45
N LEU A 282 -9.30 -8.47 12.36
CA LEU A 282 -8.34 -9.57 12.30
C LEU A 282 -7.17 -9.37 13.29
N HIS A 283 -6.67 -8.15 13.40
CA HIS A 283 -5.63 -7.81 14.35
C HIS A 283 -6.08 -8.01 15.81
N GLY A 284 -7.29 -7.56 16.15
CA GLY A 284 -7.85 -7.78 17.49
C GLY A 284 -8.08 -9.27 17.80
N LEU A 285 -8.48 -10.06 16.80
CA LEU A 285 -8.63 -11.51 16.92
C LEU A 285 -7.28 -12.21 17.11
N GLU A 286 -6.25 -11.80 16.36
CA GLU A 286 -4.90 -12.33 16.47
C GLU A 286 -4.32 -12.09 17.88
N ILE A 287 -4.44 -10.86 18.40
CA ILE A 287 -4.05 -10.53 19.78
C ILE A 287 -4.80 -11.42 20.78
N PHE A 288 -6.11 -11.57 20.63
CA PHE A 288 -6.90 -12.43 21.50
C PHE A 288 -6.41 -13.89 21.49
N LEU A 289 -6.18 -14.46 20.32
CA LEU A 289 -5.70 -15.85 20.18
C LEU A 289 -4.29 -16.03 20.75
N ILE A 290 -3.40 -15.06 20.54
CA ILE A 290 -2.07 -15.02 21.14
C ILE A 290 -2.15 -15.00 22.66
N ASP A 291 -3.02 -14.16 23.22
CA ASP A 291 -3.25 -14.06 24.67
C ASP A 291 -3.73 -15.39 25.26
N VAL A 292 -4.66 -16.07 24.61
CA VAL A 292 -5.14 -17.39 25.03
C VAL A 292 -4.01 -18.42 24.98
N LEU A 293 -3.16 -18.38 23.94
CA LEU A 293 -2.02 -19.27 23.79
C LEU A 293 -0.98 -19.08 24.90
N TYR A 294 -0.67 -17.83 25.27
CA TYR A 294 0.33 -17.52 26.29
C TYR A 294 -0.17 -17.70 27.72
N LYS A 295 -1.40 -17.27 28.02
CA LYS A 295 -1.96 -17.34 29.38
C LYS A 295 -2.30 -18.77 29.80
N ARG A 296 -2.47 -19.70 28.85
CA ARG A 296 -2.85 -21.11 29.08
C ARG A 296 -4.13 -21.28 29.92
N VAL A 297 -4.99 -20.27 29.90
CA VAL A 297 -6.30 -20.29 30.56
C VAL A 297 -7.36 -20.40 29.47
N ALA A 298 -8.31 -21.32 29.65
CA ALA A 298 -9.44 -21.46 28.73
C ALA A 298 -10.26 -20.15 28.72
N PRO A 299 -10.55 -19.57 27.54
CA PRO A 299 -11.47 -18.46 27.46
C PRO A 299 -12.85 -18.93 27.90
N SER A 300 -13.54 -18.11 28.69
CA SER A 300 -14.92 -18.40 29.10
C SER A 300 -15.85 -18.49 27.88
N ALA A 301 -16.90 -19.33 27.96
CA ALA A 301 -17.93 -19.46 26.92
C ALA A 301 -18.47 -18.09 26.44
N LEU A 302 -18.70 -17.15 27.37
CA LEU A 302 -19.12 -15.78 27.05
C LEU A 302 -18.19 -15.04 26.08
N HIS A 303 -16.87 -15.22 26.20
CA HIS A 303 -15.89 -14.58 25.31
C HIS A 303 -15.89 -15.26 23.93
N ILE A 304 -16.06 -16.57 23.89
CA ILE A 304 -16.18 -17.32 22.63
C ILE A 304 -17.46 -16.93 21.90
N ASP A 305 -18.60 -16.83 22.59
CA ASP A 305 -19.88 -16.38 22.01
C ASP A 305 -19.80 -14.94 21.47
N ALA A 306 -19.09 -14.06 22.18
CA ALA A 306 -18.84 -12.69 21.71
C ALA A 306 -17.98 -12.68 20.44
N VAL A 307 -16.93 -13.51 20.36
CA VAL A 307 -16.10 -13.63 19.16
C VAL A 307 -16.89 -14.25 18.00
N ALA A 308 -17.69 -15.28 18.24
CA ALA A 308 -18.57 -15.89 17.23
C ALA A 308 -19.58 -14.87 16.67
N SER A 309 -20.20 -14.05 17.54
CA SER A 309 -21.08 -12.96 17.12
C SER A 309 -20.36 -11.94 16.23
N ARG A 310 -19.08 -11.65 16.50
CA ARG A 310 -18.28 -10.77 15.64
C ARG A 310 -17.89 -11.41 14.30
N PHE A 311 -17.77 -12.74 14.22
CA PHE A 311 -17.60 -13.43 12.94
C PHE A 311 -18.85 -13.35 12.06
N VAL A 312 -20.05 -13.39 12.65
CA VAL A 312 -21.29 -13.11 11.91
C VAL A 312 -21.26 -11.69 11.32
N ALA A 313 -20.87 -10.70 12.14
CA ALA A 313 -20.71 -9.32 11.67
C ALA A 313 -19.61 -9.20 10.59
N LEU A 314 -18.47 -9.89 10.74
CA LEU A 314 -17.39 -9.93 9.75
C LEU A 314 -17.89 -10.42 8.39
N ARG A 315 -18.62 -11.54 8.37
CA ARG A 315 -19.18 -12.10 7.13
C ARG A 315 -20.16 -11.13 6.47
N ALA A 316 -21.03 -10.50 7.25
CA ALA A 316 -21.96 -9.48 6.74
C ALA A 316 -21.21 -8.27 6.16
N MET A 317 -20.19 -7.75 6.86
CA MET A 317 -19.36 -6.65 6.38
C MET A 317 -18.61 -7.01 5.09
N ALA A 318 -18.06 -8.23 5.00
CA ALA A 318 -17.35 -8.68 3.81
C ALA A 318 -18.28 -8.77 2.59
N GLN A 319 -19.50 -9.29 2.77
CA GLN A 319 -20.52 -9.30 1.72
C GLN A 319 -20.89 -7.87 1.29
N GLU A 320 -21.17 -6.99 2.25
CA GLU A 320 -21.50 -5.60 1.97
C GLU A 320 -20.35 -4.87 1.22
N TRP A 321 -19.10 -5.12 1.63
CA TRP A 321 -17.91 -4.55 0.99
C TRP A 321 -17.80 -4.94 -0.49
N VAL A 322 -18.09 -6.21 -0.80
CA VAL A 322 -18.08 -6.73 -2.18
C VAL A 322 -19.27 -6.19 -2.97
N ASP A 323 -20.45 -6.08 -2.37
CA ASP A 323 -21.63 -5.51 -3.03
C ASP A 323 -21.43 -4.04 -3.39
N ILE A 324 -20.75 -3.27 -2.52
CA ILE A 324 -20.33 -1.88 -2.80
C ILE A 324 -19.33 -1.86 -3.95
N GLY A 325 -18.32 -2.73 -3.92
CA GLY A 325 -17.33 -2.86 -4.99
C GLY A 325 -17.94 -3.19 -6.34
N LEU A 326 -18.92 -4.10 -6.38
CA LEU A 326 -19.62 -4.47 -7.60
C LEU A 326 -20.37 -3.28 -8.21
N LYS A 327 -21.07 -2.50 -7.37
CA LYS A 327 -21.76 -1.28 -7.81
C LYS A 327 -20.77 -0.25 -8.36
N GLU A 328 -19.67 -0.02 -7.66
CA GLU A 328 -18.59 0.88 -8.10
C GLU A 328 -17.97 0.45 -9.42
N ARG A 329 -17.65 -0.83 -9.53
CA ARG A 329 -17.08 -1.41 -10.74
C ARG A 329 -18.03 -1.24 -11.92
N THR A 330 -19.32 -1.47 -11.73
CA THR A 330 -20.33 -1.28 -12.79
C THR A 330 -20.42 0.18 -13.26
N GLU A 331 -20.31 1.15 -12.34
CA GLU A 331 -20.27 2.58 -12.70
C GLU A 331 -18.98 2.97 -13.43
N LEU A 332 -17.85 2.43 -13.01
CA LEU A 332 -16.56 2.60 -13.69
C LEU A 332 -16.60 2.00 -15.09
N GLU A 333 -17.13 0.78 -15.23
CA GLU A 333 -17.32 0.11 -16.52
C GLU A 333 -18.15 0.98 -17.48
N LYS A 334 -19.29 1.49 -17.01
CA LYS A 334 -20.12 2.41 -17.80
C LYS A 334 -19.35 3.65 -18.22
N THR A 335 -18.63 4.28 -17.30
CA THR A 335 -17.83 5.48 -17.57
C THR A 335 -16.76 5.22 -18.62
N PHE A 336 -16.09 4.07 -18.56
CA PHE A 336 -15.07 3.69 -19.55
C PHE A 336 -15.68 3.33 -20.90
N THR A 337 -16.81 2.63 -20.95
CA THR A 337 -17.53 2.36 -22.21
C THR A 337 -18.01 3.65 -22.88
N ASP A 338 -18.50 4.63 -22.10
CA ASP A 338 -18.92 5.94 -22.63
C ASP A 338 -17.74 6.74 -23.22
N LEU A 339 -16.53 6.58 -22.66
CA LEU A 339 -15.33 7.30 -23.08
C LEU A 339 -14.55 6.61 -24.22
N LEU A 340 -14.45 5.27 -24.18
CA LEU A 340 -13.61 4.46 -25.08
C LEU A 340 -14.41 3.73 -26.17
N GLY A 341 -15.74 3.83 -26.13
CA GLY A 341 -16.65 3.18 -27.07
C GLY A 341 -16.89 1.68 -26.77
N PRO A 342 -17.67 1.00 -27.63
CA PRO A 342 -18.17 -0.37 -27.40
C PRO A 342 -17.10 -1.48 -27.42
N GLY A 343 -15.82 -1.14 -27.62
CA GLY A 343 -14.69 -2.07 -27.51
C GLY A 343 -14.26 -2.37 -26.06
N PHE A 344 -14.72 -1.57 -25.10
CA PHE A 344 -14.55 -1.81 -23.67
C PHE A 344 -15.72 -2.68 -23.16
N ASP A 345 -15.62 -4.00 -23.34
CA ASP A 345 -16.64 -4.96 -22.89
C ASP A 345 -15.98 -6.14 -22.15
N LEU A 346 -16.02 -6.08 -20.82
CA LEU A 346 -15.48 -7.12 -19.93
C LEU A 346 -16.20 -8.48 -20.10
N LYS A 347 -17.33 -8.53 -20.80
CA LYS A 347 -18.06 -9.78 -21.08
C LYS A 347 -17.44 -10.63 -22.19
N LYS A 348 -16.49 -10.11 -22.98
CA LYS A 348 -15.88 -10.84 -24.11
C LYS A 348 -14.56 -11.55 -23.82
N SER A 349 -13.98 -11.42 -22.62
CA SER A 349 -12.67 -12.04 -22.31
C SER A 349 -12.74 -13.52 -21.88
N THR A 350 -13.64 -14.30 -22.47
CA THR A 350 -13.54 -15.77 -22.48
C THR A 350 -13.70 -16.26 -23.90
N SER A 351 -12.62 -16.25 -24.69
CA SER A 351 -12.28 -17.23 -25.73
C SER A 351 -11.22 -16.69 -26.69
N SER A 352 -10.34 -17.59 -27.14
CA SER A 352 -9.36 -17.46 -28.23
C SER A 352 -8.00 -16.80 -27.91
N LEU A 353 -7.18 -17.56 -27.17
CA LEU A 353 -5.77 -17.72 -27.53
C LEU A 353 -5.53 -19.21 -27.82
N THR A 354 -6.13 -19.69 -28.91
CA THR A 354 -5.60 -20.85 -29.63
C THR A 354 -4.40 -20.38 -30.44
N ALA A 355 -3.22 -20.81 -30.04
CA ALA A 355 -2.00 -20.65 -30.82
C ALA A 355 -2.14 -21.31 -32.21
N PRO A 356 -1.70 -20.68 -33.30
CA PRO A 356 -1.31 -21.40 -34.50
C PRO A 356 0.21 -21.62 -34.48
N TYR A 357 0.57 -22.91 -34.39
CA TYR A 357 1.83 -23.59 -34.72
C TYR A 357 3.14 -23.14 -34.06
#